data_AF-A0A164CL65-F1
#
_entry.id   AF-A0A164CL65-F1
#
_cell.length_a   1.000
_cell.length_b   1.000
_cell.length_c   1.000
_cell.angle_alpha   90.00
_cell.angle_beta   90.00
_cell.angle_gamma   90.00
#
_symmetry.space_group_name_H-M   'P 1'
#
loop_
_entity.id
_entity.type
_entity.pdbx_description
1 polymer ?
#
loop_
_entity_poly.entity_id
_entity_poly.type
_entity_poly.pdbx_seq_one_letter_code
_entity_poly.pdbx_strand_id
1 'polypeptide(L)'
;MQAARQRDLVLRSRRAVRWLQPGLVVKRWLLTSGIGLMLALLGAAVWADLQPIYWMLWAIQESLSWITRVLPRGITGPLVLLVGVGLLLWGQSRSFGSIQQALAPEKDTVLVDALRAKSRLNRGPNIVAIGGGTGLSTLLSGLKRYSSNITAVVTVADDGGSSGVLRKELGVQPPGDIRNCLAALSTEEPLLTKLFQYRFSAGGGLEGHSFGNLFLSALTAITGSLETAITASSRVLAVQGQVVPATNVDVRLWAELEDGRRIEGESAIGQAPSPIVRLGCLPERPPALPRALEAIAQADLILLGPGSLYTSLLPNLLVPELVSAIQRSRAPRLYICNLMTQPGETDGLDVSGHLRAIEAQLASLGISHRLFDAVLAQEPIRESPLIKHYRSRGAETVTCNRRELEIEGYDVMEAPLQGSRPTATLRHDPRSLALAIMRFYRKHKTDKPSVAI
;
A
#
# COMPACT_ATOMS: atom_id res chain seq x y z
N MET A 1 -8.68 -24.57 -41.83
CA MET A 1 -7.84 -25.09 -40.71
C MET A 1 -6.38 -24.61 -40.74
N GLN A 2 -5.71 -24.44 -41.89
CA GLN A 2 -4.32 -23.98 -41.94
C GLN A 2 -4.10 -22.53 -41.46
N ALA A 3 -5.04 -21.61 -41.71
CA ALA A 3 -4.96 -20.21 -41.25
C ALA A 3 -5.05 -20.04 -39.72
N ALA A 4 -5.74 -20.95 -39.03
CA ALA A 4 -5.83 -20.95 -37.56
C ALA A 4 -4.54 -21.47 -36.91
N ARG A 5 -3.89 -22.47 -37.51
CA ARG A 5 -2.58 -22.98 -37.08
C ARG A 5 -1.46 -21.96 -37.29
N GLN A 6 -1.48 -21.22 -38.40
CA GLN A 6 -0.52 -20.13 -38.64
C GLN A 6 -0.69 -18.97 -37.63
N ARG A 7 -1.94 -18.59 -37.30
CA ARG A 7 -2.20 -17.56 -36.26
C ARG A 7 -1.74 -18.00 -34.87
N ASP A 8 -1.90 -19.27 -34.51
CA ASP A 8 -1.47 -19.78 -33.21
C ASP A 8 0.07 -19.85 -33.09
N LEU A 9 0.78 -20.24 -34.16
CA LEU A 9 2.25 -20.20 -34.23
C LEU A 9 2.81 -18.76 -34.15
N VAL A 10 2.15 -17.80 -34.80
CA VAL A 10 2.52 -16.38 -34.74
C VAL A 10 2.25 -15.78 -33.36
N LEU A 11 1.20 -16.23 -32.65
CA LEU A 11 0.92 -15.80 -31.28
C LEU A 11 1.90 -16.42 -30.26
N ARG A 12 2.29 -17.68 -30.44
CA ARG A 12 3.30 -18.36 -29.61
C ARG A 12 4.69 -17.74 -29.78
N SER A 13 5.11 -17.45 -31.02
CA SER A 13 6.38 -16.75 -31.27
C SER A 13 6.38 -15.33 -30.71
N ARG A 14 5.29 -14.56 -30.86
CA ARG A 14 5.15 -13.26 -30.19
C ARG A 14 5.18 -13.34 -28.66
N ARG A 15 4.72 -14.44 -28.05
CA ARG A 15 4.82 -14.68 -26.59
C ARG A 15 6.25 -15.05 -26.17
N ALA A 16 6.96 -15.87 -26.93
CA ALA A 16 8.37 -16.19 -26.69
C ALA A 16 9.26 -14.93 -26.82
N VAL A 17 8.97 -14.07 -27.79
CA VAL A 17 9.68 -12.79 -27.97
C VAL A 17 9.38 -11.79 -26.83
N ARG A 18 8.25 -11.90 -26.12
CA ARG A 18 7.97 -11.08 -24.92
C ARG A 18 8.87 -11.42 -23.72
N TRP A 19 9.39 -12.63 -23.65
CA TRP A 19 10.42 -13.01 -22.67
C TRP A 19 11.80 -12.41 -23.01
N LEU A 20 11.99 -11.98 -24.26
CA LEU A 20 13.24 -11.39 -24.77
C LEU A 20 13.23 -9.84 -24.79
N GLN A 21 12.17 -9.18 -24.28
CA GLN A 21 12.09 -7.72 -24.24
C GLN A 21 13.08 -7.10 -23.23
N PRO A 22 13.66 -5.91 -23.52
CA PRO A 22 14.68 -5.29 -22.68
C PRO A 22 14.11 -4.93 -21.29
N GLY A 23 14.81 -5.29 -20.20
CA GLY A 23 14.49 -4.87 -18.83
C GLY A 23 14.28 -5.99 -17.80
N LEU A 24 14.29 -7.27 -18.19
CA LEU A 24 14.21 -8.40 -17.26
C LEU A 24 15.61 -8.98 -16.95
N VAL A 25 15.99 -8.98 -15.68
CA VAL A 25 17.29 -9.45 -15.15
C VAL A 25 17.56 -10.92 -15.47
N VAL A 26 16.50 -11.70 -15.72
CA VAL A 26 16.53 -13.13 -16.07
C VAL A 26 17.42 -13.43 -17.29
N LYS A 27 17.51 -12.50 -18.25
CA LYS A 27 18.27 -12.70 -19.51
C LYS A 27 19.76 -12.95 -19.28
N ARG A 28 20.38 -12.25 -18.32
CA ARG A 28 21.82 -12.40 -18.03
C ARG A 28 22.09 -13.73 -17.33
N TRP A 29 21.26 -14.08 -16.35
CA TRP A 29 21.45 -15.28 -15.55
C TRP A 29 21.13 -16.58 -16.28
N LEU A 30 20.14 -16.58 -17.19
CA LEU A 30 19.81 -17.78 -17.96
C LEU A 30 20.92 -18.14 -18.97
N LEU A 31 21.56 -17.11 -19.55
CA LEU A 31 22.65 -17.28 -20.49
C LEU A 31 23.94 -17.72 -19.77
N THR A 32 24.23 -17.15 -18.59
CA THR A 32 25.34 -17.61 -17.75
C THR A 32 25.13 -19.02 -17.22
N SER A 33 23.90 -19.41 -16.84
CA SER A 33 23.59 -20.77 -16.41
C SER A 33 23.72 -21.78 -17.55
N GLY A 34 23.33 -21.41 -18.78
CA GLY A 34 23.51 -22.25 -19.97
C GLY A 34 24.98 -22.49 -20.29
N ILE A 35 25.82 -21.44 -20.25
CA ILE A 35 27.27 -21.56 -20.44
C ILE A 35 27.90 -22.39 -19.31
N GLY A 36 27.49 -22.15 -18.06
CA GLY A 36 27.99 -22.89 -16.89
C GLY A 36 27.66 -24.38 -16.96
N LEU A 37 26.45 -24.76 -17.37
CA LEU A 37 26.08 -26.16 -17.56
C LEU A 37 26.89 -26.82 -18.67
N MET A 38 27.12 -26.12 -19.78
CA MET A 38 27.91 -26.66 -20.88
C MET A 38 29.37 -26.90 -20.46
N LEU A 39 29.97 -25.96 -19.73
CA LEU A 39 31.32 -26.10 -19.18
C LEU A 39 31.40 -27.20 -18.12
N ALA A 40 30.39 -27.34 -17.26
CA ALA A 40 30.34 -28.40 -16.25
C ALA A 40 30.22 -29.79 -16.89
N LEU A 41 29.40 -29.95 -17.93
CA LEU A 41 29.29 -31.20 -18.68
C LEU A 41 30.59 -31.52 -19.42
N LEU A 42 31.24 -30.52 -20.02
CA LEU A 42 32.52 -30.69 -20.69
C LEU A 42 33.64 -31.05 -19.69
N GLY A 43 33.66 -30.40 -18.53
CA GLY A 43 34.60 -30.68 -17.45
C GLY A 43 34.38 -32.07 -16.83
N ALA A 44 33.13 -32.47 -16.61
CA ALA A 44 32.79 -33.82 -16.19
C ALA A 44 33.18 -34.86 -17.26
N ALA A 45 33.03 -34.52 -18.54
CA ALA A 45 33.43 -35.39 -19.64
C ALA A 45 34.94 -35.62 -19.71
N VAL A 46 35.73 -34.58 -19.47
CA VAL A 46 37.19 -34.68 -19.38
C VAL A 46 37.61 -35.40 -18.09
N TRP A 47 36.96 -35.11 -16.96
CA TRP A 47 37.33 -35.68 -15.66
C TRP A 47 37.03 -37.17 -15.53
N ALA A 48 35.92 -37.64 -16.09
CA ALA A 48 35.59 -39.07 -16.09
C ALA A 48 36.28 -39.87 -17.21
N ASP A 49 37.35 -39.31 -17.80
CA ASP A 49 38.20 -39.93 -18.83
C ASP A 49 37.36 -40.67 -19.89
N LEU A 50 36.38 -39.96 -20.48
CA LEU A 50 35.27 -40.56 -21.20
C LEU A 50 35.66 -41.22 -22.55
N GLN A 51 36.31 -42.39 -22.43
CA GLN A 51 36.24 -43.57 -23.31
C GLN A 51 34.83 -43.91 -23.84
N PRO A 52 33.68 -43.57 -23.22
CA PRO A 52 32.36 -43.88 -23.75
C PRO A 52 32.02 -43.21 -25.08
N ILE A 53 32.66 -42.10 -25.49
CA ILE A 53 32.49 -41.60 -26.86
C ILE A 53 33.04 -42.64 -27.85
N TYR A 54 34.22 -43.20 -27.56
CA TYR A 54 34.81 -44.27 -28.36
C TYR A 54 34.00 -45.57 -28.28
N TRP A 55 33.47 -45.95 -27.11
CA TRP A 55 32.64 -47.15 -26.96
C TRP A 55 31.28 -47.00 -27.64
N MET A 56 30.70 -45.79 -27.63
CA MET A 56 29.46 -45.49 -28.33
C MET A 56 29.69 -45.48 -29.84
N LEU A 57 30.79 -44.88 -30.33
CA LEU A 57 31.19 -44.97 -31.74
C LEU A 57 31.45 -46.41 -32.17
N TRP A 58 32.13 -47.21 -31.34
CA TRP A 58 32.36 -48.63 -31.58
C TRP A 58 31.04 -49.43 -31.63
N ALA A 59 30.15 -49.22 -30.66
CA ALA A 59 28.84 -49.88 -30.62
C ALA A 59 27.95 -49.49 -31.82
N ILE A 60 27.99 -48.22 -32.24
CA ILE A 60 27.29 -47.73 -33.44
C ILE A 60 27.87 -48.40 -34.70
N GLN A 61 29.19 -48.47 -34.83
CA GLN A 61 29.85 -49.10 -35.98
C GLN A 61 29.55 -50.60 -36.05
N GLU A 62 29.62 -51.32 -34.93
CA GLU A 62 29.27 -52.74 -34.87
C GLU A 62 27.80 -52.98 -35.21
N SER A 63 26.90 -52.16 -34.69
CA SER A 63 25.47 -52.24 -35.01
C SER A 63 25.19 -51.97 -36.50
N LEU A 64 25.85 -50.97 -37.10
CA LEU A 64 25.76 -50.72 -38.54
C LEU A 64 26.33 -51.88 -39.36
N SER A 65 27.42 -52.49 -38.91
CA SER A 65 28.03 -53.63 -39.59
C SER A 65 27.12 -54.87 -39.56
N TRP A 66 26.42 -55.09 -38.45
CA TRP A 66 25.44 -56.17 -38.31
C TRP A 66 24.21 -55.95 -39.20
N ILE A 67 23.66 -54.74 -39.21
CA ILE A 67 22.50 -54.37 -40.04
C ILE A 67 22.81 -54.50 -41.54
N THR A 68 24.02 -54.12 -41.95
CA THR A 68 24.45 -54.18 -43.36
C THR A 68 24.84 -55.59 -43.84
N ARG A 69 24.97 -56.58 -42.94
CA ARG A 69 25.15 -58.00 -43.31
C ARG A 69 23.82 -58.71 -43.61
N VAL A 70 22.71 -58.24 -43.05
CA VAL A 70 21.41 -58.91 -43.17
C VAL A 70 20.59 -58.38 -44.37
N LEU A 71 20.73 -57.09 -44.73
CA LEU A 71 20.06 -56.50 -45.90
C LEU A 71 21.00 -55.63 -46.76
N PRO A 72 20.84 -55.59 -48.10
CA PRO A 72 21.61 -54.73 -48.99
C PRO A 72 21.52 -53.24 -48.62
N ARG A 73 22.65 -52.51 -48.79
CA ARG A 73 22.80 -51.09 -48.42
C ARG A 73 21.74 -50.16 -49.04
N GLY A 74 21.19 -50.51 -50.20
CA GLY A 74 20.14 -49.74 -50.87
C GLY A 74 18.79 -49.73 -50.17
N ILE A 75 18.50 -50.71 -49.30
CA ILE A 75 17.19 -50.85 -48.63
C ILE A 75 17.30 -50.48 -47.14
N THR A 76 18.42 -50.81 -46.49
CA THR A 76 18.65 -50.52 -45.07
C THR A 76 18.69 -49.03 -44.76
N GLY A 77 19.35 -48.23 -45.60
CA GLY A 77 19.47 -46.79 -45.41
C GLY A 77 18.12 -46.07 -45.34
N PRO A 78 17.25 -46.18 -46.37
CA PRO A 78 15.92 -45.56 -46.35
C PRO A 78 15.02 -46.06 -45.22
N LEU A 79 15.09 -47.36 -44.88
CA LEU A 79 14.28 -47.96 -43.81
C LEU A 79 14.66 -47.41 -42.43
N VAL A 80 15.96 -47.35 -42.12
CA VAL A 80 16.46 -46.79 -40.85
C VAL A 80 16.13 -45.30 -40.76
N LEU A 81 16.23 -44.56 -41.87
CA LEU A 81 15.84 -43.16 -41.93
C LEU A 81 14.34 -42.97 -41.64
N LEU A 82 13.47 -43.78 -42.26
CA LEU A 82 12.01 -43.72 -42.05
C LEU A 82 11.61 -44.09 -40.62
N VAL A 83 12.22 -45.14 -40.05
CA VAL A 83 12.00 -45.54 -38.65
C VAL A 83 12.51 -44.45 -37.69
N GLY A 84 13.68 -43.87 -37.96
CA GLY A 84 14.24 -42.78 -37.17
C GLY A 84 13.36 -41.52 -37.20
N VAL A 85 12.89 -41.12 -38.39
CA VAL A 85 11.94 -40.01 -38.54
C VAL A 85 10.61 -40.33 -37.85
N GLY A 86 10.12 -41.56 -37.97
CA GLY A 86 8.90 -42.01 -37.27
C GLY A 86 9.03 -41.95 -35.74
N LEU A 87 10.15 -42.42 -35.19
CA LEU A 87 10.44 -42.34 -33.75
C LEU A 87 10.64 -40.90 -33.27
N LEU A 88 11.27 -40.04 -34.07
CA LEU A 88 11.42 -38.61 -33.78
C LEU A 88 10.05 -37.92 -33.74
N LEU A 89 9.19 -38.18 -34.73
CA LEU A 89 7.84 -37.62 -34.77
C LEU A 89 6.97 -38.15 -33.64
N TRP A 90 7.04 -39.46 -33.34
CA TRP A 90 6.31 -40.07 -32.24
C TRP A 90 6.77 -39.55 -30.87
N GLY A 91 8.09 -39.48 -30.64
CA GLY A 91 8.69 -38.89 -29.45
C GLY A 91 8.32 -37.41 -29.26
N GLN A 92 8.46 -36.60 -30.31
CA GLN A 92 8.02 -35.19 -30.31
C GLN A 92 6.53 -35.07 -29.96
N SER A 93 5.67 -35.90 -30.56
CA SER A 93 4.22 -35.83 -30.33
C SER A 93 3.84 -36.17 -28.88
N ARG A 94 4.53 -37.15 -28.27
CA ARG A 94 4.26 -37.59 -26.89
C ARG A 94 4.88 -36.67 -25.84
N SER A 95 6.08 -36.15 -26.10
CA SER A 95 6.73 -35.14 -25.25
C SER A 95 5.97 -33.81 -25.27
N PHE A 96 5.37 -33.41 -26.41
CA PHE A 96 4.48 -32.25 -26.44
C PHE A 96 3.25 -32.44 -25.56
N GLY A 97 2.66 -33.65 -25.54
CA GLY A 97 1.52 -33.96 -24.68
C GLY A 97 1.82 -33.93 -23.18
N SER A 98 2.98 -34.44 -22.76
CA SER A 98 3.38 -34.45 -21.33
C SER A 98 3.82 -33.06 -20.83
N ILE A 99 4.48 -32.28 -21.68
CA ILE A 99 4.83 -30.88 -21.40
C ILE A 99 3.57 -30.02 -21.33
N GLN A 100 2.57 -30.25 -22.18
CA GLN A 100 1.32 -29.48 -22.19
C GLN A 100 0.42 -29.75 -20.97
N GLN A 101 0.51 -30.92 -20.34
CA GLN A 101 -0.15 -31.21 -19.05
C GLN A 101 0.61 -30.64 -17.85
N ALA A 102 1.93 -30.51 -17.92
CA ALA A 102 2.74 -29.84 -16.89
C ALA A 102 2.72 -28.29 -16.99
N LEU A 103 2.46 -27.75 -18.19
CA LEU A 103 2.33 -26.32 -18.50
C LEU A 103 0.88 -25.91 -18.78
N ALA A 104 -0.06 -26.34 -17.93
CA ALA A 104 -1.41 -25.82 -17.97
C ALA A 104 -1.39 -24.28 -17.77
N PRO A 105 -2.00 -23.46 -18.66
CA PRO A 105 -1.61 -22.07 -18.86
C PRO A 105 -2.18 -21.06 -17.86
N GLU A 106 -2.94 -21.50 -16.85
CA GLU A 106 -3.65 -20.55 -15.97
C GLU A 106 -2.74 -19.89 -14.92
N LYS A 107 -1.65 -20.54 -14.48
CA LYS A 107 -0.80 -20.00 -13.41
C LYS A 107 0.27 -19.01 -13.89
N ASP A 108 0.82 -19.19 -15.10
CA ASP A 108 1.94 -18.37 -15.58
C ASP A 108 1.54 -16.95 -15.99
N THR A 109 0.33 -16.75 -16.54
CA THR A 109 -0.16 -15.40 -16.86
C THR A 109 -0.47 -14.62 -15.59
N VAL A 110 -1.07 -15.28 -14.59
CA VAL A 110 -1.39 -14.67 -13.30
C VAL A 110 -0.11 -14.26 -12.56
N LEU A 111 0.93 -15.10 -12.56
CA LEU A 111 2.19 -14.78 -11.90
C LEU A 111 2.91 -13.61 -12.59
N VAL A 112 2.98 -13.61 -13.93
CA VAL A 112 3.61 -12.52 -14.68
C VAL A 112 2.85 -11.20 -14.52
N ASP A 113 1.52 -11.23 -14.54
CA ASP A 113 0.69 -10.04 -14.33
C ASP A 113 0.77 -9.54 -12.88
N ALA A 114 0.83 -10.44 -11.89
CA ALA A 114 1.07 -10.10 -10.49
C ALA A 114 2.45 -9.47 -10.27
N LEU A 115 3.50 -10.03 -10.89
CA LEU A 115 4.86 -9.48 -10.83
C LEU A 115 4.94 -8.11 -11.50
N ARG A 116 4.25 -7.91 -12.63
CA ARG A 116 4.16 -6.61 -13.30
C ARG A 116 3.35 -5.59 -12.50
N ALA A 117 2.23 -6.00 -11.91
CA ALA A 117 1.45 -5.15 -11.02
C ALA A 117 2.30 -4.71 -9.82
N LYS A 118 3.00 -5.64 -9.18
CA LYS A 118 3.94 -5.34 -8.08
C LYS A 118 5.06 -4.41 -8.52
N SER A 119 5.67 -4.64 -9.68
CA SER A 119 6.72 -3.76 -10.23
C SER A 119 6.20 -2.34 -10.52
N ARG A 120 4.98 -2.21 -11.03
CA ARG A 120 4.33 -0.90 -11.24
C ARG A 120 4.07 -0.17 -9.93
N LEU A 121 3.55 -0.87 -8.92
CA LEU A 121 3.29 -0.29 -7.58
C LEU A 121 4.59 0.17 -6.91
N ASN A 122 5.68 -0.59 -7.06
CA ASN A 122 6.99 -0.22 -6.52
C ASN A 122 7.60 1.03 -7.20
N ARG A 123 7.17 1.34 -8.44
CA ARG A 123 7.52 2.57 -9.16
C ARG A 123 6.49 3.69 -8.96
N GLY A 124 5.51 3.47 -8.07
CA GLY A 124 4.53 4.48 -7.69
C GLY A 124 5.18 5.63 -6.91
N PRO A 125 4.50 6.78 -6.81
CA PRO A 125 5.01 7.94 -6.08
C PRO A 125 5.20 7.65 -4.59
N ASN A 126 6.15 8.34 -3.97
CA ASN A 126 6.28 8.35 -2.51
C ASN A 126 5.16 9.21 -1.91
N ILE A 127 4.18 8.60 -1.27
CA ILE A 127 3.03 9.30 -0.68
C ILE A 127 3.13 9.26 0.83
N VAL A 128 3.15 10.42 1.46
CA VAL A 128 3.03 10.55 2.93
C VAL A 128 1.60 10.96 3.26
N ALA A 129 0.92 10.15 4.08
CA ALA A 129 -0.43 10.44 4.56
C ALA A 129 -0.41 10.63 6.08
N ILE A 130 -0.82 11.80 6.54
CA ILE A 130 -0.76 12.23 7.93
C ILE A 130 -2.18 12.28 8.48
N GLY A 131 -2.43 11.65 9.62
CA GLY A 131 -3.73 11.71 10.28
C GLY A 131 -3.93 10.66 11.37
N GLY A 132 -5.14 10.15 11.46
CA GLY A 132 -5.56 9.15 12.44
C GLY A 132 -6.91 8.52 12.09
N GLY A 133 -7.36 7.62 12.95
CA GLY A 133 -8.67 7.01 12.89
C GLY A 133 -9.01 6.21 11.64
N THR A 134 -10.31 6.07 11.41
CA THR A 134 -10.85 5.27 10.29
C THR A 134 -10.79 6.00 8.95
N GLY A 135 -10.67 7.34 8.94
CA GLY A 135 -10.51 8.16 7.75
C GLY A 135 -9.20 7.88 7.02
N LEU A 136 -8.08 7.96 7.76
CA LEU A 136 -6.75 7.61 7.23
C LEU A 136 -6.72 6.17 6.71
N SER A 137 -7.29 5.22 7.46
CA SER A 137 -7.36 3.81 7.06
C SER A 137 -8.13 3.59 5.75
N THR A 138 -9.19 4.37 5.53
CA THR A 138 -9.98 4.36 4.29
C THR A 138 -9.14 4.86 3.11
N LEU A 139 -8.42 5.97 3.31
CA LEU A 139 -7.50 6.53 2.33
C LEU A 139 -6.39 5.54 1.95
N LEU A 140 -5.72 4.93 2.94
CA LEU A 140 -4.64 3.97 2.73
C LEU A 140 -5.12 2.72 1.96
N SER A 141 -6.30 2.21 2.30
CA SER A 141 -6.93 1.07 1.62
C SER A 141 -7.19 1.33 0.13
N GLY A 142 -7.42 2.59 -0.23
CA GLY A 142 -7.55 3.04 -1.61
C GLY A 142 -6.20 3.21 -2.31
N LEU A 143 -5.28 3.93 -1.66
CA LEU A 143 -3.99 4.32 -2.23
C LEU A 143 -3.03 3.15 -2.47
N LYS A 144 -3.10 2.07 -1.69
CA LYS A 144 -2.26 0.87 -1.91
C LYS A 144 -2.43 0.22 -3.29
N ARG A 145 -3.47 0.60 -4.04
CA ARG A 145 -3.68 0.18 -5.43
C ARG A 145 -2.84 0.97 -6.45
N TYR A 146 -2.21 2.05 -6.02
CA TYR A 146 -1.48 2.98 -6.89
C TYR A 146 0.01 3.09 -6.55
N SER A 147 0.40 2.85 -5.30
CA SER A 147 1.80 2.87 -4.88
C SER A 147 2.08 1.85 -3.78
N SER A 148 3.27 1.26 -3.80
CA SER A 148 3.83 0.53 -2.65
C SER A 148 4.59 1.44 -1.69
N ASN A 149 4.88 2.67 -2.09
CA ASN A 149 5.71 3.62 -1.37
C ASN A 149 4.81 4.59 -0.58
N ILE A 150 3.99 4.05 0.31
CA ILE A 150 3.07 4.83 1.14
C ILE A 150 3.59 4.83 2.57
N THR A 151 3.73 6.01 3.17
CA THR A 151 4.04 6.17 4.59
C THR A 151 2.86 6.82 5.29
N ALA A 152 2.24 6.10 6.22
CA ALA A 152 1.21 6.63 7.10
C ALA A 152 1.86 7.18 8.38
N VAL A 153 1.78 8.49 8.61
CA VAL A 153 2.19 9.13 9.86
C VAL A 153 0.96 9.29 10.74
N VAL A 154 1.01 8.67 11.92
CA VAL A 154 -0.18 8.46 12.76
C VAL A 154 0.01 9.09 14.13
N THR A 155 -1.04 9.76 14.64
CA THR A 155 -1.06 10.28 16.01
C THR A 155 -1.05 9.13 17.03
N VAL A 156 -0.41 9.38 18.18
CA VAL A 156 -0.33 8.43 19.31
C VAL A 156 -0.95 9.03 20.57
N ALA A 157 -1.96 9.88 20.39
CA ALA A 157 -2.58 10.62 21.48
C ALA A 157 -3.95 10.09 21.94
N ASP A 158 -4.48 9.08 21.26
CA ASP A 158 -5.75 8.38 21.57
C ASP A 158 -5.76 7.87 23.04
N ASP A 159 -6.87 8.11 23.73
CA ASP A 159 -7.12 7.62 25.09
C ASP A 159 -8.52 7.00 25.25
N GLY A 160 -9.16 6.67 24.12
CA GLY A 160 -10.51 6.11 24.06
C GLY A 160 -10.56 4.59 23.96
N GLY A 161 -11.67 4.02 24.45
CA GLY A 161 -12.01 2.60 24.33
C GLY A 161 -10.87 1.65 24.69
N SER A 162 -10.64 0.64 23.83
CA SER A 162 -9.61 -0.38 24.07
C SER A 162 -8.19 0.21 24.11
N SER A 163 -7.88 1.25 23.33
CA SER A 163 -6.57 1.92 23.37
C SER A 163 -6.35 2.60 24.72
N GLY A 164 -7.35 3.33 25.21
CA GLY A 164 -7.33 4.05 26.48
C GLY A 164 -7.17 3.15 27.71
N VAL A 165 -7.89 2.03 27.74
CA VAL A 165 -7.76 1.04 28.83
C VAL A 165 -6.33 0.49 28.87
N LEU A 166 -5.80 0.03 27.72
CA LEU A 166 -4.44 -0.52 27.66
C LEU A 166 -3.37 0.51 28.00
N ARG A 167 -3.58 1.77 27.59
CA ARG A 167 -2.69 2.87 27.94
C ARG A 167 -2.64 3.12 29.45
N LYS A 168 -3.80 3.11 30.13
CA LYS A 168 -3.90 3.31 31.59
C LYS A 168 -3.35 2.13 32.39
N GLU A 169 -3.62 0.90 31.96
CA GLU A 169 -3.27 -0.31 32.70
C GLU A 169 -1.84 -0.80 32.45
N LEU A 170 -1.34 -0.67 31.22
CA LEU A 170 -0.03 -1.19 30.81
C LEU A 170 1.03 -0.10 30.57
N GLY A 171 0.65 1.18 30.62
CA GLY A 171 1.56 2.29 30.36
C GLY A 171 2.12 2.32 28.94
N VAL A 172 1.43 1.70 27.98
CA VAL A 172 1.82 1.64 26.57
C VAL A 172 1.16 2.75 25.76
N GLN A 173 1.84 3.24 24.73
CA GLN A 173 1.24 4.16 23.75
C GLN A 173 0.01 3.51 23.07
N PRO A 174 -1.01 4.31 22.71
CA PRO A 174 -2.26 3.78 22.18
C PRO A 174 -2.07 3.11 20.81
N PRO A 175 -2.39 1.81 20.66
CA PRO A 175 -2.13 1.08 19.41
C PRO A 175 -3.24 1.21 18.36
N GLY A 176 -4.39 1.82 18.69
CA GLY A 176 -5.62 1.73 17.90
C GLY A 176 -5.50 2.23 16.46
N ASP A 177 -5.00 3.45 16.26
CA ASP A 177 -4.90 4.05 14.93
C ASP A 177 -3.82 3.40 14.07
N ILE A 178 -2.71 3.02 14.70
CA ILE A 178 -1.64 2.23 14.08
C ILE A 178 -2.20 0.88 13.62
N ARG A 179 -2.96 0.18 14.48
CA ARG A 179 -3.61 -1.09 14.15
C ARG A 179 -4.47 -0.96 12.89
N ASN A 180 -5.29 0.08 12.83
CA ASN A 180 -6.17 0.31 11.68
C ASN A 180 -5.38 0.58 10.40
N CYS A 181 -4.29 1.36 10.48
CA CYS A 181 -3.41 1.62 9.33
C CYS A 181 -2.67 0.35 8.85
N LEU A 182 -2.18 -0.48 9.77
CA LEU A 182 -1.54 -1.76 9.44
C LEU A 182 -2.53 -2.69 8.71
N ALA A 183 -3.76 -2.80 9.21
CA ALA A 183 -4.81 -3.59 8.56
C ALA A 183 -5.24 -3.00 7.20
N ALA A 184 -5.26 -1.67 7.06
CA ALA A 184 -5.59 -1.02 5.80
C ALA A 184 -4.55 -1.31 4.70
N LEU A 185 -3.26 -1.33 5.07
CA LEU A 185 -2.15 -1.57 4.15
C LEU A 185 -1.77 -3.05 4.01
N SER A 186 -2.35 -3.98 4.77
CA SER A 186 -2.07 -5.41 4.66
C SER A 186 -2.45 -5.96 3.28
N THR A 187 -1.65 -6.90 2.80
CA THR A 187 -1.91 -7.66 1.56
C THR A 187 -2.21 -9.14 1.81
N GLU A 188 -2.10 -9.57 3.07
CA GLU A 188 -2.25 -10.95 3.55
C GLU A 188 -3.66 -11.54 3.41
N GLU A 189 -3.73 -12.86 3.65
CA GLU A 189 -4.96 -13.63 3.67
C GLU A 189 -6.08 -12.96 4.48
N PRO A 190 -7.35 -13.02 3.99
CA PRO A 190 -8.49 -12.41 4.67
C PRO A 190 -8.64 -12.83 6.14
N LEU A 191 -8.15 -14.00 6.55
CA LEU A 191 -8.27 -14.50 7.92
C LEU A 191 -7.40 -13.74 8.91
N LEU A 192 -6.10 -13.54 8.63
CA LEU A 192 -5.19 -12.84 9.54
C LEU A 192 -5.61 -11.38 9.74
N THR A 193 -5.99 -10.70 8.66
CA THR A 193 -6.49 -9.32 8.76
C THR A 193 -7.80 -9.25 9.56
N LYS A 194 -8.70 -10.23 9.40
CA LYS A 194 -9.92 -10.33 10.22
C LYS A 194 -9.63 -10.58 11.69
N LEU A 195 -8.69 -11.48 12.01
CA LEU A 195 -8.26 -11.73 13.38
C LEU A 195 -7.65 -10.47 14.00
N PHE A 196 -6.80 -9.76 13.26
CA PHE A 196 -6.17 -8.54 13.73
C PHE A 196 -7.19 -7.44 14.07
N GLN A 197 -8.29 -7.38 13.32
CA GLN A 197 -9.40 -6.45 13.56
C GLN A 197 -10.50 -7.01 14.48
N TYR A 198 -10.34 -8.23 14.98
CA TYR A 198 -11.33 -8.85 15.86
C TYR A 198 -11.47 -8.05 17.15
N ARG A 199 -12.72 -7.84 17.55
CA ARG A 199 -13.09 -7.22 18.83
C ARG A 199 -13.86 -8.24 19.65
N PHE A 200 -13.41 -8.47 20.86
CA PHE A 200 -14.06 -9.40 21.78
C PHE A 200 -15.43 -8.86 22.18
N SER A 201 -16.48 -9.65 21.96
CA SER A 201 -17.86 -9.31 22.29
C SER A 201 -18.30 -9.79 23.68
N ALA A 202 -17.52 -10.67 24.31
CA ALA A 202 -17.78 -11.23 25.63
C ALA A 202 -16.47 -11.75 26.24
N GLY A 203 -16.48 -11.91 27.56
CA GLY A 203 -15.36 -12.44 28.35
C GLY A 203 -14.88 -11.44 29.39
N GLY A 204 -14.78 -11.88 30.65
CA GLY A 204 -14.34 -11.01 31.75
C GLY A 204 -12.97 -10.39 31.48
N GLY A 205 -12.90 -9.06 31.49
CA GLY A 205 -11.67 -8.29 31.22
C GLY A 205 -11.24 -8.20 29.75
N LEU A 206 -11.83 -8.99 28.85
CA LEU A 206 -11.52 -8.94 27.41
C LEU A 206 -12.61 -8.24 26.60
N GLU A 207 -13.84 -8.18 27.11
CA GLU A 207 -14.96 -7.53 26.43
C GLU A 207 -14.61 -6.10 26.01
N GLY A 208 -14.86 -5.78 24.73
CA GLY A 208 -14.55 -4.47 24.16
C GLY A 208 -13.09 -4.31 23.69
N HIS A 209 -12.15 -5.16 24.10
CA HIS A 209 -10.78 -5.11 23.58
C HIS A 209 -10.69 -5.57 22.13
N SER A 210 -9.74 -5.01 21.39
CA SER A 210 -9.35 -5.53 20.08
C SER A 210 -8.15 -6.46 20.20
N PHE A 211 -8.20 -7.62 19.54
CA PHE A 211 -7.06 -8.52 19.49
C PHE A 211 -5.80 -7.84 18.95
N GLY A 212 -5.90 -7.06 17.86
CA GLY A 212 -4.74 -6.34 17.31
C GLY A 212 -4.17 -5.30 18.28
N ASN A 213 -5.01 -4.68 19.12
CA ASN A 213 -4.52 -3.78 20.17
C ASN A 213 -3.73 -4.55 21.22
N LEU A 214 -4.28 -5.66 21.73
CA LEU A 214 -3.60 -6.52 22.71
C LEU A 214 -2.28 -7.05 22.14
N PHE A 215 -2.28 -7.50 20.89
CA PHE A 215 -1.09 -7.98 20.19
C PHE A 215 -0.01 -6.90 20.08
N LEU A 216 -0.38 -5.68 19.64
CA LEU A 216 0.58 -4.57 19.52
C LEU A 216 1.11 -4.13 20.90
N SER A 217 0.25 -4.06 21.92
CA SER A 217 0.65 -3.74 23.28
C SER A 217 1.62 -4.79 23.85
N ALA A 218 1.31 -6.08 23.67
CA ALA A 218 2.18 -7.18 24.10
C ALA A 218 3.53 -7.15 23.36
N LEU A 219 3.53 -6.96 22.03
CA LEU A 219 4.77 -6.83 21.27
C LEU A 219 5.59 -5.61 21.70
N THR A 220 4.93 -4.49 22.03
CA THR A 220 5.61 -3.30 22.52
C THR A 220 6.28 -3.58 23.87
N ALA A 221 5.58 -4.26 24.78
CA ALA A 221 6.14 -4.67 26.07
C ALA A 221 7.34 -5.63 25.92
N ILE A 222 7.29 -6.56 24.96
CA ILE A 222 8.38 -7.52 24.69
C ILE A 222 9.58 -6.84 24.02
N THR A 223 9.33 -5.98 23.04
CA THR A 223 10.40 -5.36 22.22
C THR A 223 10.96 -4.08 22.84
N GLY A 224 10.31 -3.53 23.86
CA GLY A 224 10.68 -2.29 24.54
C GLY A 224 10.42 -1.01 23.73
N SER A 225 9.89 -1.12 22.50
CA SER A 225 9.64 0.04 21.64
C SER A 225 8.44 -0.19 20.72
N LEU A 226 7.54 0.79 20.68
CA LEU A 226 6.40 0.78 19.77
C LEU A 226 6.86 0.68 18.30
N GLU A 227 7.95 1.35 17.93
CA GLU A 227 8.47 1.32 16.56
C GLU A 227 8.86 -0.11 16.13
N THR A 228 9.54 -0.83 17.02
CA THR A 228 9.95 -2.22 16.77
C THR A 228 8.73 -3.12 16.67
N ALA A 229 7.73 -2.94 17.54
CA ALA A 229 6.47 -3.68 17.49
C ALA A 229 5.70 -3.44 16.17
N ILE A 230 5.64 -2.19 15.69
CA ILE A 230 5.03 -1.85 14.40
C ILE A 230 5.80 -2.51 13.25
N THR A 231 7.13 -2.45 13.28
CA THR A 231 7.98 -3.04 12.24
C THR A 231 7.81 -4.56 12.18
N ALA A 232 7.76 -5.24 13.33
CA ALA A 232 7.49 -6.67 13.40
C ALA A 232 6.07 -7.00 12.88
N SER A 233 5.05 -6.26 13.34
CA SER A 233 3.66 -6.45 12.91
C SER A 233 3.47 -6.21 11.42
N SER A 234 4.18 -5.24 10.85
CA SER A 234 4.17 -4.94 9.41
C SER A 234 4.65 -6.12 8.58
N ARG A 235 5.65 -6.88 9.08
CA ARG A 235 6.14 -8.10 8.41
C ARG A 235 5.14 -9.24 8.50
N VAL A 236 4.54 -9.44 9.67
CA VAL A 236 3.51 -10.49 9.89
C VAL A 236 2.28 -10.28 9.02
N LEU A 237 1.89 -9.01 8.81
CA LEU A 237 0.70 -8.65 8.01
C LEU A 237 1.01 -8.35 6.54
N ALA A 238 2.24 -8.60 6.08
CA ALA A 238 2.78 -8.18 4.78
C ALA A 238 2.22 -6.83 4.29
N VAL A 239 2.47 -5.81 5.11
CA VAL A 239 2.02 -4.45 4.87
C VAL A 239 2.72 -3.88 3.63
N GLN A 240 1.93 -3.34 2.70
CA GLN A 240 2.43 -2.64 1.53
C GLN A 240 2.58 -1.15 1.84
N GLY A 241 3.74 -0.76 2.34
CA GLY A 241 4.06 0.59 2.77
C GLY A 241 4.66 0.60 4.17
N GLN A 242 4.58 1.73 4.85
CA GLN A 242 5.06 1.90 6.22
C GLN A 242 4.01 2.61 7.06
N VAL A 243 3.87 2.18 8.31
CA VAL A 243 3.10 2.89 9.34
C VAL A 243 4.11 3.38 10.35
N VAL A 244 4.04 4.67 10.67
CA VAL A 244 5.03 5.35 11.51
C VAL A 244 4.29 6.24 12.50
N PRO A 245 4.56 6.13 13.81
CA PRO A 245 3.98 7.06 14.77
C PRO A 245 4.60 8.45 14.58
N ALA A 246 3.82 9.50 14.80
CA ALA A 246 4.29 10.88 14.70
C ALA A 246 5.42 11.18 15.69
N THR A 247 5.36 10.57 16.88
CA THR A 247 6.38 10.64 17.94
C THR A 247 6.50 9.29 18.67
N ASN A 248 7.64 9.03 19.30
CA ASN A 248 7.86 7.88 20.17
C ASN A 248 7.55 8.17 21.66
N VAL A 249 7.11 9.39 21.98
CA VAL A 249 6.76 9.79 23.35
C VAL A 249 5.25 9.59 23.58
N ASP A 250 4.85 9.26 24.81
CA ASP A 250 3.44 9.21 25.18
C ASP A 250 2.87 10.64 25.29
N VAL A 251 1.87 10.95 24.47
CA VAL A 251 1.34 12.32 24.31
C VAL A 251 -0.10 12.39 24.80
N ARG A 252 -0.39 13.31 25.72
CA ARG A 252 -1.76 13.63 26.17
C ARG A 252 -2.21 14.95 25.56
N LEU A 253 -3.38 14.95 24.92
CA LEU A 253 -3.96 16.16 24.34
C LEU A 253 -4.65 17.00 25.41
N TRP A 254 -4.67 18.30 25.18
CA TRP A 254 -5.56 19.22 25.87
C TRP A 254 -6.11 20.25 24.88
N ALA A 255 -7.33 20.71 25.13
CA ALA A 255 -7.99 21.76 24.36
C ALA A 255 -8.46 22.89 25.28
N GLU A 256 -8.33 24.12 24.81
CA GLU A 256 -8.93 25.31 25.39
C GLU A 256 -10.17 25.68 24.57
N LEU A 257 -11.29 25.85 25.26
CA LEU A 257 -12.57 26.18 24.65
C LEU A 257 -12.81 27.69 24.64
N GLU A 258 -13.78 28.13 23.85
CA GLU A 258 -14.17 29.54 23.74
C GLU A 258 -14.65 30.13 25.09
N ASP A 259 -15.23 29.31 25.96
CA ASP A 259 -15.64 29.71 27.30
C ASP A 259 -14.49 29.76 28.33
N GLY A 260 -13.24 29.54 27.89
CA GLY A 260 -12.02 29.58 28.70
C GLY A 260 -11.74 28.29 29.49
N ARG A 261 -12.61 27.28 29.44
CA ARG A 261 -12.33 25.99 30.07
C ARG A 261 -11.25 25.23 29.32
N ARG A 262 -10.44 24.49 30.08
CA ARG A 262 -9.47 23.52 29.53
C ARG A 262 -9.97 22.11 29.75
N ILE A 263 -9.97 21.32 28.69
CA ILE A 263 -10.28 19.88 28.69
C ILE A 263 -9.00 19.11 28.38
N GLU A 264 -8.78 17.98 29.06
CA GLU A 264 -7.66 17.08 28.81
C GLU A 264 -8.17 15.71 28.37
N GLY A 265 -7.44 15.08 27.45
CA GLY A 265 -7.76 13.76 26.89
C GLY A 265 -8.52 13.83 25.58
N GLU A 266 -8.16 12.98 24.62
CA GLU A 266 -8.73 12.96 23.28
C GLU A 266 -10.24 12.69 23.31
N SER A 267 -10.66 11.69 24.10
CA SER A 267 -12.06 11.29 24.22
C SER A 267 -12.94 12.39 24.82
N ALA A 268 -12.39 13.20 25.72
CA ALA A 268 -13.11 14.31 26.34
C ALA A 268 -13.19 15.53 25.39
N ILE A 269 -12.12 15.80 24.65
CA ILE A 269 -12.07 16.86 23.62
C ILE A 269 -13.10 16.56 22.51
N GLY A 270 -13.24 15.30 22.09
CA GLY A 270 -14.24 14.89 21.10
C GLY A 270 -15.70 15.06 21.54
N GLN A 271 -15.93 15.43 22.81
CA GLN A 271 -17.25 15.71 23.39
C GLN A 271 -17.31 17.12 24.01
N ALA A 272 -16.49 18.04 23.51
CA ALA A 272 -16.42 19.39 24.05
C ALA A 272 -17.80 20.10 23.96
N PRO A 273 -18.25 20.76 25.04
CA PRO A 273 -19.55 21.44 25.08
C PRO A 273 -19.55 22.82 24.41
N SER A 274 -18.39 23.32 24.00
CA SER A 274 -18.16 24.66 23.43
C SER A 274 -17.06 24.55 22.37
N PRO A 275 -17.02 25.45 21.36
CA PRO A 275 -16.01 25.42 20.31
C PRO A 275 -14.58 25.42 20.84
N ILE A 276 -13.72 24.63 20.20
CA ILE A 276 -12.29 24.55 20.52
C ILE A 276 -11.56 25.72 19.87
N VAL A 277 -10.82 26.48 20.67
CA VAL A 277 -10.04 27.64 20.21
C VAL A 277 -8.57 27.28 20.03
N ARG A 278 -8.02 26.46 20.93
CA ARG A 278 -6.60 26.10 20.91
C ARG A 278 -6.40 24.66 21.35
N LEU A 279 -5.55 23.93 20.63
CA LEU A 279 -5.11 22.60 20.99
C LEU A 279 -3.64 22.63 21.41
N GLY A 280 -3.28 21.76 22.35
CA GLY A 280 -1.89 21.46 22.65
C GLY A 280 -1.72 20.07 23.22
N CYS A 281 -0.50 19.76 23.66
CA CYS A 281 -0.20 18.45 24.21
C CYS A 281 0.82 18.50 25.35
N LEU A 282 0.88 17.40 26.10
CA LEU A 282 1.85 17.14 27.15
C LEU A 282 2.54 15.79 26.88
N PRO A 283 3.89 15.72 26.86
CA PRO A 283 4.82 16.85 26.96
C PRO A 283 4.67 17.83 25.78
N GLU A 284 5.02 19.09 26.02
CA GLU A 284 5.02 20.10 24.96
C GLU A 284 6.11 19.80 23.94
N ARG A 285 5.83 20.11 22.66
CA ARG A 285 6.79 19.97 21.55
C ARG A 285 7.46 18.58 21.49
N PRO A 286 6.66 17.49 21.39
CA PRO A 286 7.21 16.16 21.29
C PRO A 286 8.14 16.03 20.07
N PRO A 287 9.23 15.24 20.17
CA PRO A 287 10.14 15.02 19.04
C PRO A 287 9.47 14.18 17.97
N ALA A 288 9.80 14.40 16.70
CA ALA A 288 9.32 13.52 15.64
C ALA A 288 10.12 12.22 15.61
N LEU A 289 9.50 11.15 15.11
CA LEU A 289 10.28 9.96 14.78
C LEU A 289 11.15 10.23 13.53
N PRO A 290 12.47 9.91 13.54
CA PRO A 290 13.34 10.18 12.39
C PRO A 290 12.83 9.64 11.06
N ARG A 291 12.24 8.43 11.07
CA ARG A 291 11.65 7.81 9.86
C ARG A 291 10.47 8.60 9.29
N ALA A 292 9.71 9.31 10.12
CA ALA A 292 8.64 10.18 9.64
C ALA A 292 9.23 11.41 8.91
N LEU A 293 10.31 11.98 9.43
CA LEU A 293 11.02 13.09 8.79
C LEU A 293 11.65 12.67 7.45
N GLU A 294 12.28 11.51 7.39
CA GLU A 294 12.85 10.93 6.16
C GLU A 294 11.76 10.72 5.10
N ALA A 295 10.61 10.17 5.49
CA ALA A 295 9.50 9.96 4.58
C ALA A 295 8.97 11.28 4.00
N ILE A 296 8.82 12.32 4.84
CA ILE A 296 8.39 13.65 4.39
C ILE A 296 9.41 14.29 3.44
N ALA A 297 10.71 14.12 3.71
CA ALA A 297 11.77 14.64 2.87
C ALA A 297 11.81 13.98 1.48
N GLN A 298 11.46 12.69 1.39
CA GLN A 298 11.44 11.92 0.15
C GLN A 298 10.07 11.90 -0.55
N ALA A 299 9.07 12.58 0.01
CA ALA A 299 7.71 12.58 -0.50
C ALA A 299 7.62 13.20 -1.90
N ASP A 300 6.82 12.57 -2.77
CA ASP A 300 6.32 13.17 -4.00
C ASP A 300 4.91 13.77 -3.81
N LEU A 301 4.24 13.44 -2.70
CA LEU A 301 2.92 13.95 -2.32
C LEU A 301 2.75 13.86 -0.80
N ILE A 302 2.28 14.94 -0.16
CA ILE A 302 1.95 14.96 1.26
C ILE A 302 0.45 15.20 1.41
N LEU A 303 -0.22 14.34 2.17
CA LEU A 303 -1.66 14.37 2.40
C LEU A 303 -1.93 14.59 3.90
N LEU A 304 -2.87 15.47 4.22
CA LEU A 304 -3.42 15.61 5.56
C LEU A 304 -4.87 15.16 5.57
N GLY A 305 -5.18 14.18 6.41
CA GLY A 305 -6.51 13.60 6.55
C GLY A 305 -6.88 12.58 5.47
N PRO A 306 -8.16 12.18 5.40
CA PRO A 306 -9.28 12.67 6.21
C PRO A 306 -9.24 12.14 7.66
N GLY A 307 -9.92 12.81 8.58
CA GLY A 307 -9.99 12.45 9.99
C GLY A 307 -10.52 13.60 10.86
N SER A 308 -10.90 13.29 12.10
CA SER A 308 -11.37 14.28 13.06
C SER A 308 -10.34 15.39 13.25
N LEU A 309 -10.78 16.64 13.15
CA LEU A 309 -9.88 17.78 12.98
C LEU A 309 -8.96 17.93 14.19
N TYR A 310 -9.54 18.01 15.39
CA TYR A 310 -8.80 18.31 16.63
C TYR A 310 -8.20 17.07 17.28
N THR A 311 -8.76 15.89 17.03
CA THR A 311 -8.36 14.64 17.69
C THR A 311 -7.52 13.70 16.79
N SER A 312 -7.54 13.88 15.47
CA SER A 312 -6.77 13.04 14.53
C SER A 312 -5.80 13.81 13.63
N LEU A 313 -6.12 15.04 13.19
CA LEU A 313 -5.28 15.78 12.24
C LEU A 313 -4.31 16.72 12.94
N LEU A 314 -4.84 17.69 13.70
CA LEU A 314 -4.04 18.69 14.41
C LEU A 314 -3.03 18.09 15.41
N PRO A 315 -3.29 16.96 16.10
CA PRO A 315 -2.31 16.33 16.98
C PRO A 315 -0.98 15.98 16.29
N ASN A 316 -1.03 15.58 15.01
CA ASN A 316 0.19 15.31 14.25
C ASN A 316 0.99 16.60 13.98
N LEU A 317 0.30 17.74 13.88
CA LEU A 317 0.92 19.05 13.64
C LEU A 317 1.43 19.73 14.93
N LEU A 318 1.14 19.15 16.11
CA LEU A 318 1.75 19.58 17.39
C LEU A 318 3.21 19.14 17.53
N VAL A 319 3.70 18.27 16.62
CA VAL A 319 5.09 17.83 16.53
C VAL A 319 5.87 18.83 15.66
N PRO A 320 6.68 19.75 16.23
CA PRO A 320 7.21 20.89 15.46
C PRO A 320 8.17 20.49 14.34
N GLU A 321 8.90 19.39 14.52
CA GLU A 321 9.82 18.84 13.52
C GLU A 321 9.09 18.32 12.28
N LEU A 322 7.90 17.71 12.45
CA LEU A 322 7.06 17.30 11.31
C LEU A 322 6.60 18.52 10.53
N VAL A 323 6.13 19.57 11.20
CA VAL A 323 5.70 20.80 10.52
C VAL A 323 6.87 21.43 9.76
N SER A 324 8.04 21.55 10.40
CA SER A 324 9.25 22.06 9.77
C SER A 324 9.70 21.22 8.56
N ALA A 325 9.51 19.90 8.60
CA ALA A 325 9.79 19.02 7.48
C ALA A 325 8.79 19.23 6.33
N ILE A 326 7.49 19.37 6.63
CA ILE A 326 6.45 19.62 5.62
C ILE A 326 6.66 20.99 4.95
N GLN A 327 7.05 22.02 5.72
CA GLN A 327 7.36 23.35 5.18
C GLN A 327 8.55 23.35 4.21
N ARG A 328 9.58 22.55 4.51
CA ARG A 328 10.79 22.43 3.65
C ARG A 328 10.56 21.54 2.43
N SER A 329 9.53 20.70 2.44
CA SER A 329 9.25 19.78 1.34
C SER A 329 8.79 20.54 0.09
N ARG A 330 9.27 20.08 -1.07
CA ARG A 330 8.80 20.56 -2.39
C ARG A 330 7.63 19.75 -2.93
N ALA A 331 7.20 18.72 -2.20
CA ALA A 331 6.07 17.91 -2.60
C ALA A 331 4.80 18.75 -2.60
N PRO A 332 3.88 18.57 -3.56
CA PRO A 332 2.53 19.11 -3.43
C PRO A 332 1.86 18.59 -2.15
N ARG A 333 1.12 19.49 -1.48
CA ARG A 333 0.50 19.27 -0.17
C ARG A 333 -1.01 19.41 -0.32
N LEU A 334 -1.76 18.38 0.07
CA LEU A 334 -3.22 18.33 -0.10
C LEU A 334 -3.90 18.05 1.24
N TYR A 335 -4.77 18.97 1.66
CA TYR A 335 -5.71 18.71 2.75
C TYR A 335 -6.95 18.00 2.20
N ILE A 336 -7.41 16.94 2.88
CA ILE A 336 -8.61 16.19 2.51
C ILE A 336 -9.67 16.47 3.57
N CYS A 337 -10.70 17.22 3.16
CA CYS A 337 -11.73 17.66 4.07
C CYS A 337 -12.69 16.53 4.45
N ASN A 338 -13.29 16.64 5.64
CA ASN A 338 -14.28 15.69 6.11
C ASN A 338 -15.59 15.84 5.33
N LEU A 339 -16.37 14.75 5.23
CA LEU A 339 -17.68 14.79 4.55
C LEU A 339 -18.75 15.47 5.41
N MET A 340 -18.64 15.30 6.73
CA MET A 340 -19.60 15.75 7.73
C MET A 340 -18.86 16.49 8.85
N THR A 341 -19.53 17.46 9.45
CA THR A 341 -19.13 18.01 10.74
C THR A 341 -19.24 16.93 11.81
N GLN A 342 -18.47 17.12 12.88
CA GLN A 342 -18.45 16.26 14.04
C GLN A 342 -18.90 17.07 15.26
N PRO A 343 -19.99 16.65 15.94
CA PRO A 343 -20.48 17.31 17.15
C PRO A 343 -19.38 17.45 18.21
N GLY A 344 -19.25 18.64 18.79
CA GLY A 344 -18.25 18.99 19.80
C GLY A 344 -16.87 19.34 19.23
N GLU A 345 -16.57 19.03 17.96
CA GLU A 345 -15.29 19.38 17.34
C GLU A 345 -15.45 20.44 16.25
N THR A 346 -16.36 20.24 15.31
CA THR A 346 -16.41 21.01 14.04
C THR A 346 -17.82 21.50 13.71
N ASP A 347 -18.63 21.76 14.75
CA ASP A 347 -19.99 22.27 14.60
C ASP A 347 -20.02 23.54 13.74
N GLY A 348 -20.86 23.53 12.71
CA GLY A 348 -21.03 24.66 11.79
C GLY A 348 -19.83 24.97 10.90
N LEU A 349 -18.75 24.19 10.92
CA LEU A 349 -17.58 24.44 10.08
C LEU A 349 -17.81 23.95 8.64
N ASP A 350 -17.70 24.88 7.69
CA ASP A 350 -17.54 24.59 6.27
C ASP A 350 -16.06 24.28 5.94
N VAL A 351 -15.73 24.10 4.65
CA VAL A 351 -14.33 23.83 4.24
C VAL A 351 -13.39 24.98 4.64
N SER A 352 -13.84 26.24 4.52
CA SER A 352 -13.03 27.40 4.94
C SER A 352 -12.81 27.42 6.46
N GLY A 353 -13.83 27.08 7.26
CA GLY A 353 -13.74 26.92 8.70
C GLY A 353 -12.68 25.89 9.12
N HIS A 354 -12.64 24.74 8.44
CA HIS A 354 -11.61 23.72 8.69
C HIS A 354 -10.20 24.24 8.37
N LEU A 355 -10.02 24.91 7.23
CA LEU A 355 -8.74 25.48 6.84
C LEU A 355 -8.27 26.56 7.82
N ARG A 356 -9.17 27.47 8.22
CA ARG A 356 -8.89 28.50 9.24
C ARG A 356 -8.52 27.90 10.59
N ALA A 357 -9.17 26.83 11.02
CA ALA A 357 -8.81 26.14 12.25
C ALA A 357 -7.40 25.51 12.18
N ILE A 358 -7.01 24.94 11.03
CA ILE A 358 -5.64 24.44 10.80
C ILE A 358 -4.63 25.60 10.85
N GLU A 359 -4.93 26.70 10.16
CA GLU A 359 -4.05 27.87 10.12
C GLU A 359 -3.93 28.55 11.48
N ALA A 360 -5.03 28.69 12.23
CA ALA A 360 -5.03 29.24 13.59
C ALA A 360 -4.21 28.38 14.54
N GLN A 361 -4.33 27.04 14.46
CA GLN A 361 -3.52 26.14 15.26
C GLN A 361 -2.03 26.26 14.92
N LEU A 362 -1.67 26.33 13.64
CA LEU A 362 -0.28 26.54 13.20
C LEU A 362 0.25 27.91 13.66
N ALA A 363 -0.57 28.97 13.56
CA ALA A 363 -0.23 30.30 14.02
C ALA A 363 0.05 30.34 15.54
N SER A 364 -0.71 29.58 16.33
CA SER A 364 -0.47 29.43 17.78
C SER A 364 0.90 28.81 18.11
N LEU A 365 1.49 28.07 17.17
CA LEU A 365 2.84 27.49 17.26
C LEU A 365 3.92 28.41 16.68
N GLY A 366 3.56 29.64 16.27
CA GLY A 366 4.46 30.62 15.66
C GLY A 366 4.66 30.43 14.14
N ILE A 367 3.79 29.68 13.48
CA ILE A 367 3.88 29.41 12.04
C ILE A 367 2.89 30.31 11.29
N SER A 368 3.42 31.30 10.58
CA SER A 368 2.62 32.29 9.83
C SER A 368 2.31 31.88 8.39
N HIS A 369 3.01 30.90 7.84
CA HIS A 369 2.85 30.47 6.45
C HIS A 369 1.86 29.31 6.32
N ARG A 370 1.00 29.39 5.31
CA ARG A 370 0.07 28.32 4.94
C ARG A 370 0.83 27.04 4.59
N LEU A 371 0.44 25.94 5.24
CA LEU A 371 1.07 24.63 5.09
C LEU A 371 0.41 23.79 3.99
N PHE A 372 -0.89 23.96 3.78
CA PHE A 372 -1.68 23.23 2.78
C PHE A 372 -2.43 24.22 1.90
N ASP A 373 -1.93 24.42 0.68
CA ASP A 373 -2.49 25.38 -0.28
C ASP A 373 -3.56 24.75 -1.19
N ALA A 374 -3.70 23.42 -1.14
CA ALA A 374 -4.72 22.70 -1.90
C ALA A 374 -5.65 21.94 -0.97
N VAL A 375 -6.94 21.90 -1.33
CA VAL A 375 -7.98 21.20 -0.61
C VAL A 375 -8.79 20.29 -1.53
N LEU A 376 -9.03 19.07 -1.08
CA LEU A 376 -9.94 18.12 -1.70
C LEU A 376 -11.22 18.05 -0.85
N ALA A 377 -12.33 18.49 -1.44
CA ALA A 377 -13.64 18.51 -0.81
C ALA A 377 -14.65 17.62 -1.54
N GLN A 378 -15.71 17.26 -0.83
CA GLN A 378 -16.82 16.48 -1.37
C GLN A 378 -17.76 17.39 -2.18
N GLU A 379 -18.13 16.95 -3.37
CA GLU A 379 -19.21 17.58 -4.15
C GLU A 379 -20.54 17.59 -3.36
N PRO A 380 -21.45 18.54 -3.59
CA PRO A 380 -22.73 18.60 -2.88
C PRO A 380 -23.46 17.26 -2.80
N ILE A 381 -23.69 16.79 -1.57
CA ILE A 381 -24.35 15.51 -1.32
C ILE A 381 -25.86 15.71 -1.43
N ARG A 382 -26.53 14.87 -2.22
CA ARG A 382 -28.00 14.86 -2.32
C ARG A 382 -28.62 14.45 -1.00
N GLU A 383 -29.73 15.10 -0.64
CA GLU A 383 -30.49 14.76 0.55
C GLU A 383 -30.91 13.28 0.58
N SER A 384 -30.81 12.67 1.75
CA SER A 384 -31.09 11.25 1.96
C SER A 384 -31.52 10.95 3.40
N PRO A 385 -32.20 9.81 3.66
CA PRO A 385 -32.51 9.41 5.04
C PRO A 385 -31.28 9.33 5.94
N LEU A 386 -30.12 8.97 5.38
CA LEU A 386 -28.87 8.89 6.11
C LEU A 386 -28.38 10.28 6.53
N ILE A 387 -28.44 11.29 5.65
CA ILE A 387 -28.06 12.67 6.01
C ILE A 387 -28.99 13.22 7.08
N LYS A 388 -30.30 12.98 6.95
CA LYS A 388 -31.27 13.34 8.00
C LYS A 388 -30.94 12.67 9.34
N HIS A 389 -30.49 11.41 9.32
CA HIS A 389 -30.04 10.71 10.53
C HIS A 389 -28.82 11.39 11.17
N TYR A 390 -27.80 11.75 10.39
CA TYR A 390 -26.64 12.49 10.90
C TYR A 390 -27.04 13.87 11.47
N ARG A 391 -27.92 14.61 10.77
CA ARG A 391 -28.41 15.92 11.23
C ARG A 391 -29.17 15.81 12.56
N SER A 392 -29.95 14.75 12.75
CA SER A 392 -30.65 14.49 14.03
C SER A 392 -29.71 14.26 15.21
N ARG A 393 -28.42 14.01 14.94
CA ARG A 393 -27.34 13.86 15.94
C ARG A 393 -26.38 15.05 15.96
N GLY A 394 -26.74 16.19 15.35
CA GLY A 394 -25.91 17.40 15.31
C GLY A 394 -24.80 17.39 14.25
N ALA A 395 -24.74 16.38 13.37
CA ALA A 395 -23.73 16.30 12.31
C ALA A 395 -24.32 16.74 10.96
N GLU A 396 -23.69 17.72 10.31
CA GLU A 396 -24.14 18.32 9.05
C GLU A 396 -23.13 18.07 7.93
N THR A 397 -23.55 18.21 6.68
CA THR A 397 -22.65 18.08 5.53
C THR A 397 -21.71 19.28 5.47
N VAL A 398 -20.41 19.06 5.35
CA VAL A 398 -19.44 20.16 5.18
C VAL A 398 -19.60 20.76 3.78
N THR A 399 -19.95 22.04 3.72
CA THR A 399 -20.15 22.76 2.46
C THR A 399 -18.83 23.35 1.94
N CYS A 400 -18.69 23.45 0.61
CA CYS A 400 -17.51 24.04 -0.03
C CYS A 400 -17.92 25.23 -0.90
N ASN A 401 -17.54 26.45 -0.48
CA ASN A 401 -17.62 27.62 -1.35
C ASN A 401 -16.34 27.76 -2.18
N ARG A 402 -16.30 27.04 -3.29
CA ARG A 402 -15.12 26.96 -4.17
C ARG A 402 -14.60 28.34 -4.60
N ARG A 403 -15.49 29.26 -4.99
CA ARG A 403 -15.08 30.59 -5.51
C ARG A 403 -14.38 31.43 -4.45
N GLU A 404 -14.89 31.40 -3.23
CA GLU A 404 -14.32 32.15 -2.11
C GLU A 404 -12.92 31.63 -1.75
N LEU A 405 -12.77 30.31 -1.65
CA LEU A 405 -11.48 29.67 -1.39
C LEU A 405 -10.46 29.92 -2.52
N GLU A 406 -10.88 29.92 -3.78
CA GLU A 406 -10.01 30.25 -4.91
C GLU A 406 -9.55 31.74 -4.85
N ILE A 407 -10.41 32.66 -4.40
CA ILE A 407 -10.05 34.08 -4.16
C ILE A 407 -9.04 34.20 -3.01
N GLU A 408 -9.18 33.39 -1.97
CA GLU A 408 -8.21 33.28 -0.86
C GLU A 408 -6.90 32.55 -1.24
N GLY A 409 -6.77 32.14 -2.51
CA GLY A 409 -5.57 31.55 -3.07
C GLY A 409 -5.40 30.05 -2.84
N TYR A 410 -6.47 29.32 -2.51
CA TYR A 410 -6.44 27.85 -2.44
C TYR A 410 -6.66 27.20 -3.81
N ASP A 411 -5.95 26.10 -4.10
CA ASP A 411 -6.33 25.18 -5.18
C ASP A 411 -7.41 24.22 -4.70
N VAL A 412 -8.65 24.46 -5.12
CA VAL A 412 -9.81 23.69 -4.68
C VAL A 412 -10.15 22.61 -5.70
N MET A 413 -10.21 21.37 -5.23
CA MET A 413 -10.71 20.24 -6.00
C MET A 413 -11.94 19.66 -5.32
N GLU A 414 -13.06 19.63 -6.02
CA GLU A 414 -14.26 18.89 -5.60
C GLU A 414 -14.34 17.56 -6.37
N ALA A 415 -14.76 16.50 -5.69
CA ALA A 415 -14.98 15.19 -6.30
C ALA A 415 -16.09 14.40 -5.56
N PRO A 416 -16.67 13.36 -6.19
CA PRO A 416 -17.65 12.49 -5.53
C PRO A 416 -16.94 11.47 -4.62
N LEU A 417 -16.44 11.95 -3.49
CA LEU A 417 -15.60 11.21 -2.56
C LEU A 417 -16.34 10.11 -1.77
N GLN A 418 -17.63 10.27 -1.49
CA GLN A 418 -18.46 9.23 -0.86
C GLN A 418 -18.75 8.02 -1.78
N GLY A 419 -18.40 8.11 -3.07
CA GLY A 419 -18.70 7.09 -4.06
C GLY A 419 -20.20 6.96 -4.41
N SER A 420 -20.52 6.01 -5.29
CA SER A 420 -21.88 5.83 -5.81
C SER A 420 -22.69 4.76 -5.08
N ARG A 421 -22.06 4.00 -4.16
CA ARG A 421 -22.68 2.84 -3.52
C ARG A 421 -23.23 3.23 -2.14
N PRO A 422 -24.48 2.88 -1.82
CA PRO A 422 -25.01 3.09 -0.47
C PRO A 422 -24.19 2.31 0.55
N THR A 423 -23.76 3.00 1.61
CA THR A 423 -23.09 2.41 2.77
C THR A 423 -23.94 2.62 4.03
N ALA A 424 -23.73 1.80 5.05
CA ALA A 424 -24.45 1.93 6.32
C ALA A 424 -24.11 3.22 7.08
N THR A 425 -22.97 3.84 6.77
CA THR A 425 -22.49 5.11 7.37
C THR A 425 -21.90 5.99 6.28
N LEU A 426 -21.93 7.31 6.46
CA LEU A 426 -21.27 8.25 5.55
C LEU A 426 -19.77 8.19 5.76
N ARG A 427 -19.06 7.74 4.74
CA ARG A 427 -17.60 7.61 4.72
C ARG A 427 -17.11 7.90 3.32
N HIS A 428 -15.85 8.30 3.22
CA HIS A 428 -15.15 8.32 1.95
C HIS A 428 -15.14 6.91 1.35
N ASP A 429 -15.39 6.79 0.06
CA ASP A 429 -15.16 5.54 -0.68
C ASP A 429 -13.66 5.44 -0.99
N PRO A 430 -12.96 4.38 -0.55
CA PRO A 430 -11.51 4.23 -0.76
C PRO A 430 -11.08 4.40 -2.22
N ARG A 431 -11.88 3.91 -3.17
CA ARG A 431 -11.53 3.96 -4.60
C ARG A 431 -11.68 5.36 -5.16
N SER A 432 -12.82 6.00 -4.89
CA SER A 432 -13.14 7.34 -5.36
C SER A 432 -12.16 8.37 -4.78
N LEU A 433 -11.87 8.28 -3.49
CA LEU A 433 -10.88 9.12 -2.82
C LEU A 433 -9.48 8.97 -3.43
N ALA A 434 -8.98 7.73 -3.59
CA ALA A 434 -7.67 7.49 -4.20
C ALA A 434 -7.61 7.99 -5.66
N LEU A 435 -8.71 7.88 -6.42
CA LEU A 435 -8.79 8.39 -7.79
C LEU A 435 -8.65 9.92 -7.84
N ALA A 436 -9.34 10.62 -6.95
CA ALA A 436 -9.25 12.08 -6.84
C ALA A 436 -7.84 12.53 -6.43
N ILE A 437 -7.24 11.88 -5.43
CA ILE A 437 -5.86 12.16 -5.00
C ILE A 437 -4.87 11.94 -6.16
N MET A 438 -5.00 10.83 -6.89
CA MET A 438 -4.09 10.56 -8.01
C MET A 438 -4.30 11.51 -9.20
N ARG A 439 -5.50 12.08 -9.37
CA ARG A 439 -5.74 13.17 -10.34
C ARG A 439 -5.03 14.45 -9.89
N PHE A 440 -5.16 14.82 -8.62
CA PHE A 440 -4.44 15.95 -8.03
C PHE A 440 -2.92 15.79 -8.19
N TYR A 441 -2.38 14.60 -7.87
CA TYR A 441 -0.97 14.29 -8.02
C TYR A 441 -0.49 14.46 -9.46
N ARG A 442 -1.24 13.95 -10.45
CA ARG A 442 -0.87 14.11 -11.87
C ARG A 442 -0.91 15.56 -12.34
N LYS A 443 -1.84 16.37 -11.83
CA LYS A 443 -1.93 17.82 -12.12
C LYS A 443 -0.69 18.57 -11.61
N HIS A 444 -0.17 18.18 -10.44
CA HIS A 444 0.95 18.86 -9.77
C HIS A 444 2.31 18.19 -9.95
N LYS A 445 2.35 17.07 -10.68
CA LYS A 445 3.60 16.41 -11.03
C LYS A 445 4.34 17.32 -12.00
N THR A 446 5.25 18.13 -11.46
CA THR A 446 6.33 18.73 -12.24
C THR A 446 7.16 17.58 -12.81
N ASP A 447 7.45 17.62 -14.11
CA ASP A 447 8.29 16.63 -14.78
C ASP A 447 9.69 16.63 -14.13
N LYS A 448 9.87 15.85 -13.06
CA LYS A 448 11.19 15.37 -12.67
C LYS A 448 11.66 14.50 -13.84
N PRO A 449 12.74 14.86 -14.57
CA PRO A 449 13.31 13.95 -15.54
C PRO A 449 13.66 12.68 -14.77
N SER A 450 13.04 11.57 -15.15
CA SER A 450 13.40 10.26 -14.63
C SER A 450 14.88 10.07 -14.92
N VAL A 451 15.70 10.06 -13.86
CA VAL A 451 17.10 9.67 -13.93
C VAL A 451 17.11 8.25 -14.51
N ALA A 452 17.45 8.16 -15.78
CA ALA A 452 17.72 6.91 -16.44
C ALA A 452 18.99 6.35 -15.81
N ILE A 453 18.87 5.18 -15.17
CA ILE A 453 20.00 4.29 -14.85
C ILE A 453 19.65 2.93 -15.40
#